data_AF-A0A2S7U9G2-F1
#
_entry.id   AF-A0A2S7U9G2-F1
#
_cell.length_a   1.000
_cell.length_b   1.000
_cell.length_c   1.000
_cell.angle_alpha   90.00
_cell.angle_beta   90.00
_cell.angle_gamma   90.00
#
_symmetry.space_group_name_H-M   'P 1'
#
loop_
_entity.id
_entity.type
_entity.pdbx_description
1 polymer ?
#
loop_
_entity_poly.entity_id
_entity_poly.type
_entity_poly.pdbx_seq_one_letter_code
_entity_poly.pdbx_strand_id
1 'polypeptide(L)'
;MKSLLKVSLLLFISLTMLSCDNDDGMADNQSQCNYQGLTFDDGSTQTLIPEAQLQTELFPNNGGPGVAAVEVYETSNPSNIWLLTEAVTLNAVGPGTLGINGTNYTVTVTCQRAGTAVGDEFRFDVVTTGGLEGELCVVIDAVIP
;
A
#
# COMPACT_ATOMS: atom_id res chain seq x y z
N MET A 1 -2.00 -33.63 -32.12
CA MET A 1 -1.30 -32.47 -32.71
C MET A 1 -2.07 -31.15 -32.53
N LYS A 2 -3.37 -31.07 -32.86
CA LYS A 2 -4.17 -29.84 -32.70
C LYS A 2 -4.32 -29.36 -31.24
N SER A 3 -4.33 -30.27 -30.27
CA SER A 3 -4.42 -29.93 -28.84
C SER A 3 -3.10 -29.42 -28.27
N LEU A 4 -1.98 -30.07 -28.61
CA LEU A 4 -0.65 -29.67 -28.16
C LEU A 4 -0.29 -28.24 -28.62
N LEU A 5 -0.59 -27.89 -29.88
CA LEU A 5 -0.38 -26.55 -30.40
C LEU A 5 -1.20 -25.49 -29.65
N LYS A 6 -2.43 -25.82 -29.26
CA LYS A 6 -3.32 -24.92 -28.50
C LYS A 6 -2.85 -24.74 -27.05
N VAL A 7 -2.35 -25.80 -26.41
CA VAL A 7 -1.80 -25.73 -25.05
C VAL A 7 -0.52 -24.91 -25.03
N SER A 8 0.38 -25.12 -26.00
CA SER A 8 1.59 -24.31 -26.13
C SER A 8 1.27 -22.84 -26.41
N LEU A 9 0.26 -22.54 -27.23
CA LEU A 9 -0.17 -21.18 -27.50
C LEU A 9 -0.79 -20.51 -26.26
N LEU A 10 -1.59 -21.24 -25.48
CA LEU A 10 -2.14 -20.74 -24.22
C LEU A 10 -1.03 -20.45 -23.21
N LEU A 11 -0.04 -21.34 -23.11
CA LEU A 11 1.12 -21.18 -22.23
C LEU A 11 1.96 -19.97 -22.62
N PHE A 12 2.21 -19.78 -23.93
CA PHE A 12 2.91 -18.60 -24.45
C PHE A 12 2.16 -17.31 -24.16
N ILE A 13 0.84 -17.28 -24.35
CA ILE A 13 0.01 -16.11 -24.04
C ILE A 13 0.03 -15.81 -22.54
N SER A 14 -0.02 -16.82 -21.68
CA SER A 14 0.07 -16.61 -20.22
C SER A 14 1.45 -16.10 -19.79
N LEU A 15 2.54 -16.53 -20.45
CA LEU A 15 3.90 -16.07 -20.16
C LEU A 15 4.11 -14.61 -20.57
N THR A 16 3.46 -14.13 -21.64
CA THR A 16 3.55 -12.72 -22.07
C THR A 16 2.70 -11.76 -21.24
N MET A 17 1.74 -12.26 -20.46
CA MET A 17 0.88 -11.44 -19.59
C MET A 17 1.37 -11.42 -18.13
N LEU A 18 2.47 -12.13 -17.82
CA LEU A 18 3.06 -12.24 -16.48
C LEU A 18 4.51 -11.74 -16.44
N SER A 19 4.97 -11.02 -17.47
CA SER A 19 6.26 -10.34 -17.43
C SER A 19 6.15 -9.09 -16.55
N CYS A 20 6.46 -9.23 -15.25
CA CYS A 20 6.83 -8.10 -14.41
C CYS A 20 8.22 -7.63 -14.86
N ASP A 21 8.33 -6.37 -15.28
CA ASP A 21 9.60 -5.73 -15.62
C ASP A 21 10.06 -4.94 -14.39
N ASN A 22 10.80 -5.61 -13.50
CA ASN A 22 11.24 -5.01 -12.22
C ASN A 22 12.68 -4.46 -12.29
N ASP A 23 13.18 -4.09 -13.47
CA ASP A 23 14.60 -3.70 -13.64
C ASP A 23 14.83 -2.50 -14.61
N ASP A 24 13.79 -1.78 -15.01
CA ASP A 24 13.90 -0.64 -15.95
C ASP A 24 13.91 0.75 -15.26
N GLY A 25 13.96 0.78 -13.92
CA GLY A 25 13.88 2.03 -13.15
C GLY A 25 12.48 2.63 -13.07
N MET A 26 11.48 1.94 -13.63
CA MET A 26 10.05 2.20 -13.43
C MET A 26 9.53 1.16 -12.46
N ALA A 27 9.84 1.30 -11.17
CA ALA A 27 9.34 0.40 -10.13
C ALA A 27 7.86 0.05 -10.38
N ASP A 28 7.53 -1.25 -10.31
CA ASP A 28 6.24 -1.83 -10.74
C ASP A 28 5.01 -1.06 -10.18
N ASN A 29 5.20 -0.39 -9.06
CA ASN A 29 4.22 0.38 -8.30
C ASN A 29 4.07 1.86 -8.69
N GLN A 30 4.76 2.38 -9.72
CA GLN A 30 4.57 3.78 -10.14
C GLN A 30 3.22 4.05 -10.82
N SER A 31 2.64 3.05 -11.49
CA SER A 31 1.40 3.22 -12.26
C SER A 31 0.26 2.30 -11.83
N GLN A 32 0.55 1.21 -11.14
CA GLN A 32 -0.44 0.22 -10.72
C GLN A 32 -0.08 -0.34 -9.34
N CYS A 33 -1.06 -0.48 -8.43
CA CYS A 33 -0.87 -1.19 -7.18
C CYS A 33 -0.64 -2.68 -7.47
N ASN A 34 0.47 -3.23 -6.99
CA ASN A 34 0.75 -4.65 -7.15
C ASN A 34 -0.19 -5.51 -6.28
N TYR A 35 -0.61 -4.97 -5.14
CA TYR A 35 -1.55 -5.61 -4.23
C TYR A 35 -2.42 -4.54 -3.56
N GLN A 36 -3.75 -4.65 -3.67
CA GLN A 36 -4.65 -3.74 -2.97
C GLN A 36 -4.77 -4.16 -1.50
N GLY A 37 -4.17 -3.38 -0.62
CA GLY A 37 -4.05 -3.62 0.82
C GLY A 37 -2.65 -3.34 1.34
N LEU A 38 -2.24 -4.03 2.40
CA LEU A 38 -0.89 -3.96 2.96
C LEU A 38 -0.02 -5.10 2.44
N THR A 39 1.20 -4.77 2.03
CA THR A 39 2.33 -5.71 1.95
C THR A 39 3.47 -5.19 2.82
N PHE A 40 4.07 -6.04 3.65
CA PHE A 40 5.20 -5.65 4.49
C PHE A 40 6.11 -6.85 4.76
N ASP A 41 7.41 -6.71 4.50
CA ASP A 41 8.40 -7.72 4.88
C ASP A 41 9.16 -7.25 6.12
N ASP A 42 9.02 -7.99 7.23
CA ASP A 42 9.74 -7.68 8.47
C ASP A 42 11.18 -8.21 8.52
N GLY A 43 11.67 -8.79 7.40
CA GLY A 43 12.96 -9.45 7.27
C GLY A 43 12.91 -10.94 7.64
N SER A 44 11.76 -11.44 8.07
CA SER A 44 11.51 -12.85 8.37
C SER A 44 10.25 -13.38 7.67
N THR A 45 9.20 -12.57 7.62
CA THR A 45 7.86 -12.96 7.17
C THR A 45 7.25 -11.83 6.34
N GLN A 46 6.69 -12.21 5.19
CA GLN A 46 5.86 -11.30 4.42
C GLN A 46 4.44 -11.28 4.97
N THR A 47 4.01 -10.13 5.46
CA THR A 47 2.63 -9.84 5.86
C THR A 47 1.85 -9.33 4.66
N LEU A 48 0.69 -9.92 4.40
CA LEU A 48 -0.23 -9.54 3.32
C LEU A 48 -1.63 -9.39 3.91
N ILE A 49 -2.23 -8.20 3.81
CA ILE A 49 -3.61 -7.95 4.27
C ILE A 49 -4.39 -7.31 3.14
N PRO A 50 -5.48 -7.94 2.67
CA PRO A 50 -6.24 -7.38 1.58
C PRO A 50 -6.98 -6.13 2.04
N GLU A 51 -7.18 -5.19 1.12
CA GLU A 51 -7.91 -3.95 1.37
C GLU A 51 -9.30 -4.15 1.96
N ALA A 52 -9.98 -5.26 1.61
CA ALA A 52 -11.29 -5.59 2.17
C ALA A 52 -11.28 -5.87 3.70
N GLN A 53 -10.10 -5.95 4.33
CA GLN A 53 -9.91 -6.08 5.77
C GLN A 53 -9.37 -4.80 6.42
N LEU A 54 -9.10 -3.77 5.62
CA LEU A 54 -8.59 -2.49 6.08
C LEU A 54 -9.72 -1.46 6.08
N GLN A 55 -9.51 -0.44 6.91
CA GLN A 55 -10.30 0.77 6.96
C GLN A 55 -9.33 1.94 6.82
N THR A 56 -9.64 2.90 5.95
CA THR A 56 -8.83 4.10 5.73
C THR A 56 -9.63 5.36 6.05
N GLU A 57 -9.10 6.15 6.96
CA GLU A 57 -9.68 7.42 7.39
C GLU A 57 -8.74 8.58 7.03
N LEU A 58 -9.27 9.53 6.26
CA LEU A 58 -8.59 10.79 5.95
C LEU A 58 -9.08 11.88 6.91
N PHE A 59 -8.15 12.54 7.58
CA PHE A 59 -8.40 13.68 8.47
C PHE A 59 -7.82 14.95 7.85
N PRO A 60 -8.60 15.81 7.17
CA PRO A 60 -8.05 16.99 6.49
C PRO A 60 -7.47 18.07 7.42
N ASN A 61 -7.81 18.04 8.72
CA ASN A 61 -7.45 19.07 9.72
C ASN A 61 -6.90 18.49 11.03
N ASN A 62 -6.14 17.39 10.97
CA ASN A 62 -5.50 16.78 12.13
C ASN A 62 -4.31 17.60 12.66
N GLY A 63 -4.56 18.49 13.63
CA GLY A 63 -3.53 19.38 14.22
C GLY A 63 -3.68 20.85 13.84
N GLY A 64 -4.70 21.19 13.06
CA GLY A 64 -5.05 22.55 12.65
C GLY A 64 -5.53 22.62 11.20
N PRO A 65 -6.06 23.76 10.75
CA PRO A 65 -6.52 23.92 9.37
C PRO A 65 -5.44 23.59 8.34
N GLY A 66 -5.71 22.62 7.47
CA GLY A 66 -4.82 22.21 6.37
C GLY A 66 -3.66 21.30 6.76
N VAL A 67 -3.59 20.85 8.02
CA VAL A 67 -2.67 19.78 8.44
C VAL A 67 -3.43 18.46 8.31
N ALA A 68 -3.19 17.73 7.24
CA ALA A 68 -3.94 16.53 6.94
C ALA A 68 -3.16 15.26 7.36
N ALA A 69 -3.89 14.25 7.84
CA ALA A 69 -3.34 12.97 8.24
C ALA A 69 -4.21 11.82 7.74
N VAL A 70 -3.61 10.65 7.60
CA VAL A 70 -4.30 9.41 7.28
C VAL A 70 -4.02 8.38 8.36
N GLU A 71 -5.08 7.66 8.73
CA GLU A 71 -5.03 6.46 9.54
C GLU A 71 -5.55 5.29 8.73
N VAL A 72 -4.80 4.20 8.69
CA VAL A 72 -5.21 2.92 8.09
C VAL A 72 -5.18 1.86 9.18
N TYR A 73 -6.18 1.01 9.29
CA TYR A 73 -6.19 -0.05 10.31
C TYR A 73 -7.02 -1.27 9.91
N GLU A 74 -6.73 -2.42 10.52
CA GLU A 74 -7.52 -3.64 10.32
C GLU A 74 -8.92 -3.51 10.95
N THR A 75 -9.97 -3.71 10.15
CA THR A 75 -11.37 -3.52 10.58
C THR A 75 -11.75 -4.40 11.78
N SER A 76 -11.33 -5.67 11.78
CA SER A 76 -11.68 -6.63 12.84
C SER A 76 -10.84 -6.50 14.11
N ASN A 77 -9.63 -5.94 14.00
CA ASN A 77 -8.69 -5.85 15.10
C ASN A 77 -7.75 -4.63 14.91
N PRO A 78 -8.23 -3.40 15.16
CA PRO A 78 -7.47 -2.18 14.86
C PRO A 78 -6.14 -2.07 15.60
N SER A 79 -5.98 -2.77 16.73
CA SER A 79 -4.72 -2.79 17.50
C SER A 79 -3.66 -3.72 16.92
N ASN A 80 -4.03 -4.62 16.01
CA ASN A 80 -3.12 -5.59 15.42
C ASN A 80 -2.30 -4.96 14.31
N ILE A 81 -2.97 -4.30 13.37
CA ILE A 81 -2.34 -3.72 12.19
C ILE A 81 -2.90 -2.33 11.92
N TRP A 82 -2.00 -1.34 11.86
CA TRP A 82 -2.36 0.06 11.62
C TRP A 82 -1.18 0.90 11.13
N LEU A 83 -1.46 1.97 10.37
CA LEU A 83 -0.51 3.00 9.93
C LEU A 83 -1.05 4.38 10.28
N LEU A 84 -0.20 5.23 10.86
CA LEU A 84 -0.44 6.66 11.04
C LEU A 84 0.59 7.47 10.26
N THR A 85 0.15 8.43 9.44
CA THR A 85 1.05 9.34 8.72
C THR A 85 0.40 10.69 8.37
N GLU A 86 1.23 11.72 8.23
CA GLU A 86 0.86 13.04 7.69
C GLU A 86 1.35 13.23 6.23
N ALA A 87 2.04 12.25 5.66
CA ALA A 87 2.46 12.27 4.26
C ALA A 87 1.26 11.94 3.37
N VAL A 88 0.37 12.91 3.15
CA VAL A 88 -0.92 12.70 2.44
C VAL A 88 -1.05 13.46 1.12
N THR A 89 -0.01 14.19 0.72
CA THR A 89 0.03 14.86 -0.60
C THR A 89 0.95 14.12 -1.55
N LEU A 90 0.68 14.20 -2.86
CA LEU A 90 1.46 13.47 -3.86
C LEU A 90 2.95 13.80 -3.76
N ASN A 91 3.78 12.75 -3.69
CA ASN A 91 5.23 12.77 -3.48
C ASN A 91 5.68 13.33 -2.12
N ALA A 92 4.77 13.52 -1.16
CA ALA A 92 5.16 13.86 0.20
C ALA A 92 5.95 12.71 0.81
N VAL A 93 7.04 13.07 1.49
CA VAL A 93 7.81 12.15 2.32
C VAL A 93 7.74 12.66 3.75
N GLY A 94 7.34 11.80 4.68
CA GLY A 94 7.14 12.18 6.06
C GLY A 94 7.31 11.01 7.03
N PRO A 95 7.36 11.29 8.33
CA PRO A 95 7.35 10.23 9.32
C PRO A 95 5.98 9.53 9.36
N GLY A 96 6.01 8.28 9.81
CA GLY A 96 4.82 7.53 10.19
C GLY A 96 5.13 6.52 11.27
N THR A 97 4.08 5.85 11.74
CA THR A 97 4.20 4.70 12.63
C THR A 97 3.35 3.56 12.08
N LEU A 98 3.98 2.40 11.88
CA LEU A 98 3.33 1.17 11.44
C LEU A 98 3.30 0.18 12.60
N GLY A 99 2.11 -0.20 13.06
CA GLY A 99 1.92 -1.27 14.03
C GLY A 99 1.61 -2.59 13.30
N ILE A 100 2.35 -3.65 13.60
CA ILE A 100 2.07 -5.02 13.11
C ILE A 100 2.32 -6.02 14.24
N ASN A 101 1.32 -6.84 14.57
CA ASN A 101 1.41 -7.93 15.56
C ASN A 101 1.98 -7.46 16.92
N GLY A 102 1.62 -6.24 17.34
CA GLY A 102 2.09 -5.64 18.60
C GLY A 102 3.49 -5.01 18.54
N THR A 103 4.16 -4.99 17.38
CA THR A 103 5.42 -4.26 17.16
C THR A 103 5.13 -2.94 16.47
N ASN A 104 5.69 -1.84 17.00
CA ASN A 104 5.58 -0.52 16.39
C ASN A 104 6.89 -0.16 15.68
N TYR A 105 6.81 0.01 14.38
CA TYR A 105 7.92 0.44 13.54
C TYR A 105 7.83 1.94 13.29
N THR A 106 8.92 2.66 13.58
CA THR A 106 9.10 4.01 13.05
C THR A 106 9.44 3.90 11.57
N VAL A 107 8.66 4.57 10.74
CA VAL A 107 8.75 4.46 9.29
C VAL A 107 8.87 5.82 8.63
N THR A 108 9.56 5.86 7.50
CA THR A 108 9.46 6.92 6.50
C THR A 108 8.40 6.50 5.50
N VAL A 109 7.39 7.35 5.32
CA VAL A 109 6.28 7.13 4.40
C VAL A 109 6.42 8.05 3.21
N THR A 110 6.31 7.49 2.00
CA THR A 110 6.24 8.24 0.75
C THR A 110 4.86 8.07 0.13
N CYS A 111 4.12 9.16 -0.06
CA CYS A 111 2.81 9.15 -0.70
C CYS A 111 2.95 9.18 -2.22
N GLN A 112 2.87 8.01 -2.85
CA GLN A 112 2.95 7.86 -4.30
C GLN A 112 1.62 8.21 -5.00
N ARG A 113 0.49 8.14 -4.29
CA ARG A 113 -0.82 8.57 -4.78
C ARG A 113 -1.63 9.17 -3.65
N ALA A 114 -2.22 10.34 -3.89
CA ALA A 114 -2.99 11.07 -2.90
C ALA A 114 -4.47 11.15 -3.30
N GLY A 115 -5.32 10.46 -2.54
CA GLY A 115 -6.77 10.60 -2.62
C GLY A 115 -7.28 11.79 -1.82
N THR A 116 -8.49 12.27 -2.11
CA THR A 116 -9.08 13.44 -1.43
C THR A 116 -10.51 13.22 -0.96
N ALA A 117 -11.19 12.18 -1.46
CA ALA A 117 -12.56 11.86 -1.14
C ALA A 117 -12.77 10.35 -0.93
N VAL A 118 -13.87 9.97 -0.29
CA VAL A 118 -14.27 8.58 -0.14
C VAL A 118 -14.31 7.89 -1.52
N GLY A 119 -13.68 6.72 -1.61
CA GLY A 119 -13.51 5.96 -2.86
C GLY A 119 -12.25 6.30 -3.65
N ASP A 120 -11.53 7.36 -3.30
CA ASP A 120 -10.19 7.62 -3.87
C ASP A 120 -9.15 6.68 -3.25
N GLU A 121 -8.06 6.45 -3.97
CA GLU A 121 -6.94 5.62 -3.50
C GLU A 121 -5.83 6.47 -2.89
N PHE A 122 -5.30 5.99 -1.77
CA PHE A 122 -3.96 6.31 -1.30
C PHE A 122 -2.98 5.19 -1.64
N ARG A 123 -1.76 5.59 -2.02
CA ARG A 123 -0.62 4.67 -2.19
C ARG A 123 0.56 5.18 -1.40
N PHE A 124 1.06 4.33 -0.50
CA PHE A 124 2.18 4.63 0.39
C PHE A 124 3.28 3.60 0.23
N ASP A 125 4.50 4.05 -0.06
CA ASP A 125 5.69 3.27 0.28
C ASP A 125 6.03 3.52 1.74
N VAL A 126 6.39 2.45 2.44
CA VAL A 126 6.74 2.49 3.85
C VAL A 126 8.09 1.82 4.05
N VAL A 127 9.05 2.58 4.58
CA VAL A 127 10.40 2.07 4.84
C VAL A 127 10.75 2.30 6.30
N THR A 128 11.06 1.23 7.03
CA THR A 128 11.53 1.34 8.42
C THR A 128 12.94 1.93 8.49
N THR A 129 13.35 2.43 9.66
CA THR A 129 14.74 2.88 9.88
C THR A 129 15.79 1.76 9.63
N GLY A 130 15.39 0.49 9.71
CA GLY A 130 16.23 -0.67 9.44
C GLY A 130 16.31 -1.09 7.96
N GLY A 131 15.61 -0.39 7.06
CA GLY A 131 15.57 -0.73 5.63
C GLY A 131 14.58 -1.84 5.26
N LEU A 132 13.69 -2.23 6.19
CA LEU A 132 12.54 -3.08 5.87
C LEU A 132 11.50 -2.28 5.09
N GLU A 133 10.92 -2.87 4.06
CA GLU A 133 10.05 -2.19 3.09
C GLU A 133 8.64 -2.80 3.08
N GLY A 134 7.66 -1.95 2.78
CA GLY A 134 6.29 -2.33 2.54
C GLY A 134 5.56 -1.30 1.69
N GLU A 135 4.38 -1.69 1.22
CA GLU A 135 3.49 -0.87 0.41
C GLU A 135 2.07 -0.96 0.98
N LEU A 136 1.38 0.18 1.05
CA LEU A 136 -0.06 0.23 1.29
C LEU A 136 -0.76 0.86 0.10
N CYS A 137 -1.71 0.12 -0.46
CA CYS A 137 -2.58 0.52 -1.56
C CYS A 137 -4.03 0.41 -1.10
N VAL A 138 -4.59 1.53 -0.64
CA VAL A 138 -5.85 1.55 0.12
C VAL A 138 -6.83 2.56 -0.45
N VAL A 139 -8.11 2.38 -0.18
CA VAL A 139 -9.21 3.23 -0.60
C VAL A 139 -9.73 4.00 0.60
N ILE A 140 -9.98 5.30 0.45
CA ILE A 140 -10.55 6.11 1.51
C ILE A 140 -11.98 5.66 1.80
N ASP A 141 -12.24 5.19 3.01
CA ASP A 141 -13.57 4.78 3.46
C ASP A 141 -14.31 5.94 4.13
N ALA A 142 -13.59 6.82 4.81
CA ALA A 142 -14.16 7.97 5.49
C ALA A 142 -13.26 9.21 5.41
N VAL A 143 -13.90 10.38 5.34
CA VAL A 143 -13.25 11.68 5.51
C VAL A 143 -13.80 12.31 6.79
N ILE A 144 -12.93 12.50 7.78
CA ILE A 144 -13.28 12.98 9.12
C ILE A 144 -12.81 14.44 9.26
N PRO A 145 -13.74 15.41 9.34
CA PRO A 145 -13.44 16.83 9.25
C PRO A 145 -12.70 17.44 10.45
#